data_AF-A0A7C7ENC0-F1
#
_entry.id   AF-A0A7C7ENC0-F1
#
_cell.length_a   1.000
_cell.length_b   1.000
_cell.length_c   1.000
_cell.angle_alpha   90.00
_cell.angle_beta   90.00
_cell.angle_gamma   90.00
#
_symmetry.space_group_name_H-M   'P 1'
#
loop_
_entity.id
_entity.type
_entity.pdbx_description
1 polymer ?
#
loop_
_entity_poly.entity_id
_entity_poly.type
_entity_poly.pdbx_seq_one_letter_code
_entity_poly.pdbx_strand_id
1 'polypeptide(L)'
;MDTIIMTIIVFSGISAALAAILTFSDRTVGNYGNVTLTINEDKNFTVKGGSSLLDTLRNEKIFIPSACGGKGTCGYCKVAVLEGGGPVLATEKPHLGKDELENSIRLSCQCKVKQNIRIRIPEELFNVKEYAVIVDKMEQLTSTIKKLRF
;
A
#
# COMPACT_ATOMS: atom_id res chain seq x y z
N MET A 1 8.68 -44.76 -18.76
CA MET A 1 8.41 -43.47 -19.43
C MET A 1 6.98 -43.01 -19.15
N ASP A 2 5.99 -43.89 -19.30
CA ASP A 2 4.56 -43.55 -19.09
C ASP A 2 4.21 -43.07 -17.68
N THR A 3 4.77 -43.70 -16.65
CA THR A 3 4.56 -43.27 -15.25
C THR A 3 5.03 -41.84 -15.01
N ILE A 4 6.18 -41.46 -15.55
CA ILE A 4 6.74 -40.11 -15.44
C ILE A 4 5.83 -39.10 -16.14
N ILE A 5 5.37 -39.41 -17.36
CA ILE A 5 4.47 -38.54 -18.13
C ILE A 5 3.14 -38.34 -17.40
N MET A 6 2.55 -39.41 -16.87
CA MET A 6 1.30 -39.35 -16.12
C MET A 6 1.42 -38.50 -14.85
N THR A 7 2.52 -38.66 -14.09
CA THR A 7 2.74 -37.82 -12.89
C THR A 7 2.87 -36.35 -13.24
N ILE A 8 3.58 -36.01 -14.34
CA ILE A 8 3.73 -34.63 -14.80
C ILE A 8 2.37 -34.02 -15.19
N ILE A 9 1.53 -34.75 -15.92
CA ILE A 9 0.21 -34.28 -16.36
C ILE A 9 -0.70 -34.03 -15.16
N VAL A 10 -0.75 -34.97 -14.20
CA VAL A 10 -1.61 -34.83 -13.01
C VAL A 10 -1.17 -33.63 -12.17
N PHE A 11 0.13 -33.50 -11.89
CA PHE A 11 0.64 -32.39 -11.09
C PHE A 11 0.42 -31.02 -11.75
N SER A 12 0.66 -30.93 -13.06
CA SER A 12 0.42 -29.71 -13.84
C SER A 12 -1.07 -29.37 -13.91
N GLY A 13 -1.93 -30.39 -14.07
CA GLY A 13 -3.38 -30.22 -14.10
C GLY A 13 -3.94 -29.68 -12.78
N ILE A 14 -3.48 -30.22 -11.64
CA ILE A 14 -3.90 -29.73 -10.31
C ILE A 14 -3.43 -28.29 -10.10
N SER A 15 -2.17 -27.99 -10.46
CA SER A 15 -1.61 -26.63 -10.31
C SER A 15 -2.37 -25.62 -11.17
N ALA A 16 -2.69 -25.97 -12.42
CA ALA A 16 -3.47 -25.14 -13.33
C ALA A 16 -4.92 -24.94 -12.84
N ALA A 17 -5.56 -25.98 -12.31
CA ALA A 17 -6.91 -25.90 -11.75
C ALA A 17 -6.95 -24.96 -10.54
N LEU A 18 -5.99 -25.07 -9.61
CA LEU A 18 -5.88 -24.16 -8.47
C LEU A 18 -5.64 -22.71 -8.92
N ALA A 19 -4.75 -22.49 -9.89
CA ALA A 19 -4.50 -21.16 -10.45
C ALA A 19 -5.75 -20.56 -11.13
N ALA A 20 -6.52 -21.37 -11.86
CA ALA A 20 -7.77 -20.96 -12.48
C ALA A 20 -8.83 -20.56 -11.43
N ILE A 21 -8.97 -21.35 -10.36
CA ILE A 21 -9.89 -21.06 -9.25
C ILE A 21 -9.49 -19.75 -8.56
N LEU A 22 -8.21 -19.55 -8.26
CA LEU A 22 -7.71 -18.31 -7.64
C LEU A 22 -7.94 -17.09 -8.55
N THR A 23 -7.68 -17.23 -9.85
CA THR A 23 -7.89 -16.15 -10.83
C THR A 23 -9.37 -15.78 -10.95
N PHE A 24 -10.26 -16.78 -10.97
CA PHE A 24 -11.71 -16.56 -11.01
C PHE A 24 -12.22 -15.89 -9.73
N SER A 25 -11.69 -16.31 -8.57
CA SER A 25 -12.01 -15.73 -7.27
C SER A 25 -11.59 -14.26 -7.19
N ASP A 26 -10.37 -13.92 -7.60
CA ASP A 26 -9.88 -12.53 -7.60
C ASP A 26 -10.72 -11.63 -8.53
N ARG A 27 -11.09 -12.15 -9.70
CA ARG A 27 -11.91 -11.42 -10.68
C ARG A 27 -13.33 -11.15 -10.21
N THR A 28 -13.93 -12.07 -9.45
CA THR A 28 -15.36 -11.98 -9.05
C THR A 28 -15.53 -11.40 -7.65
N VAL A 29 -14.83 -11.95 -6.65
CA VAL A 29 -14.98 -11.60 -5.23
C VAL A 29 -14.02 -10.48 -4.82
N GLY A 30 -12.83 -10.42 -5.44
CA GLY A 30 -11.80 -9.42 -5.14
C GLY A 30 -12.02 -8.05 -5.81
N ASN A 31 -12.98 -7.93 -6.72
CA ASN A 31 -13.20 -6.70 -7.50
C ASN A 31 -14.16 -5.75 -6.79
N TYR A 32 -13.61 -4.82 -6.01
CA TYR A 32 -14.36 -3.76 -5.31
C TYR A 32 -14.82 -2.61 -6.23
N GLY A 33 -14.54 -2.68 -7.53
CA GLY A 33 -14.89 -1.65 -8.50
C GLY A 33 -14.07 -0.37 -8.35
N ASN A 34 -14.54 0.68 -9.01
CA ASN A 34 -13.99 2.03 -8.88
C ASN A 34 -14.67 2.75 -7.71
N VAL A 35 -13.87 3.38 -6.87
CA VAL A 35 -14.32 4.10 -5.68
C VAL A 35 -13.77 5.52 -5.69
N THR A 36 -14.48 6.44 -5.04
CA THR A 36 -14.08 7.84 -4.95
C THR A 36 -13.22 8.06 -3.70
N LEU A 37 -12.00 8.58 -3.92
CA LEU A 37 -11.10 9.05 -2.88
C LEU A 37 -11.16 10.57 -2.84
N THR A 38 -11.66 11.13 -1.74
CA THR A 38 -11.71 12.58 -1.51
C THR A 38 -10.63 12.98 -0.50
N ILE A 39 -9.80 13.96 -0.85
CA ILE A 39 -8.69 14.46 -0.02
C ILE A 39 -8.91 15.95 0.25
N ASN A 40 -8.89 16.33 1.52
CA ASN A 40 -9.05 17.72 1.99
C ASN A 40 -10.31 18.42 1.43
N GLU A 41 -11.40 17.68 1.22
CA GLU A 41 -12.69 18.13 0.65
C GLU A 41 -12.68 18.61 -0.81
N ASP A 42 -11.53 19.05 -1.32
CA ASP A 42 -11.43 19.68 -2.64
C ASP A 42 -10.95 18.73 -3.75
N LYS A 43 -10.16 17.70 -3.41
CA LYS A 43 -9.51 16.82 -4.40
C LYS A 43 -10.20 15.46 -4.47
N ASN A 44 -10.87 15.18 -5.59
CA ASN A 44 -11.56 13.90 -5.83
C ASN A 44 -10.83 13.07 -6.90
N PHE A 45 -10.51 11.83 -6.56
CA PHE A 45 -9.87 10.86 -7.44
C PHE A 45 -10.76 9.63 -7.59
N THR A 46 -10.89 9.12 -8.82
CA THR A 46 -11.52 7.82 -9.07
C THR A 46 -10.44 6.75 -9.09
N VAL A 47 -10.42 5.91 -8.07
CA VAL A 47 -9.36 4.91 -7.85
C VAL A 47 -9.93 3.51 -7.85
N LYS A 48 -9.12 2.52 -8.21
CA LYS A 48 -9.51 1.11 -8.14
C LYS A 48 -9.49 0.64 -6.68
N GLY A 49 -10.59 0.08 -6.20
CA GLY A 49 -10.69 -0.47 -4.86
C GLY A 49 -9.87 -1.75 -4.65
N GLY A 50 -9.60 -2.10 -3.40
CA GLY A 50 -8.90 -3.30 -2.96
C GLY A 50 -7.45 -3.09 -2.49
N SER A 51 -6.80 -2.02 -2.95
CA SER A 51 -5.43 -1.66 -2.54
C SER A 51 -5.38 -1.01 -1.15
N SER A 52 -4.18 -0.91 -0.58
CA SER A 52 -3.98 -0.09 0.62
C SER A 52 -4.15 1.39 0.28
N LEU A 53 -4.52 2.21 1.27
CA LEU A 53 -4.59 3.65 1.07
C LEU A 53 -3.22 4.24 0.74
N LEU A 54 -2.14 3.72 1.33
CA LEU A 54 -0.77 4.13 1.00
C LEU A 54 -0.44 3.92 -0.49
N ASP A 55 -0.72 2.72 -1.02
CA ASP A 55 -0.42 2.41 -2.43
C ASP A 55 -1.32 3.21 -3.37
N THR A 56 -2.58 3.39 -2.98
CA THR A 56 -3.54 4.20 -3.73
C THR A 56 -3.07 5.64 -3.85
N LEU A 57 -2.62 6.26 -2.75
CA LEU A 57 -2.08 7.62 -2.75
C LEU A 57 -0.79 7.73 -3.57
N ARG A 58 0.11 6.73 -3.47
CA ARG A 58 1.33 6.70 -4.27
C ARG A 58 1.06 6.65 -5.77
N ASN A 59 0.04 5.90 -6.20
CA ASN A 59 -0.37 5.83 -7.61
C ASN A 59 -0.87 7.20 -8.11
N GLU A 60 -1.56 7.96 -7.26
CA GLU A 60 -1.97 9.35 -7.53
C GLU A 60 -0.84 10.38 -7.29
N LYS A 61 0.42 9.93 -7.16
CA LYS A 61 1.60 10.77 -6.91
C LYS A 61 1.54 11.60 -5.62
N ILE A 62 0.83 11.10 -4.61
CA ILE A 62 0.78 11.67 -3.26
C ILE A 62 1.63 10.79 -2.33
N PHE A 63 2.73 11.33 -1.84
CA PHE A 63 3.74 10.57 -1.11
C PHE A 63 3.58 10.72 0.41
N ILE A 64 3.02 9.71 1.05
CA ILE A 64 2.97 9.60 2.51
C ILE A 64 4.27 8.94 3.04
N PRO A 65 4.87 9.46 4.12
CA PRO A 65 6.06 8.87 4.73
C PRO A 65 5.87 7.38 5.07
N SER A 66 6.77 6.53 4.59
CA SER A 66 6.72 5.08 4.85
C SER A 66 8.10 4.45 4.78
N ALA A 67 8.76 4.31 5.94
CA ALA A 67 10.08 3.69 6.02
C ALA A 67 10.04 2.16 5.82
N CYS A 68 8.93 1.49 6.20
CA CYS A 68 8.80 0.03 6.11
C CYS A 68 8.21 -0.48 4.78
N GLY A 69 7.85 0.41 3.86
CA GLY A 69 7.24 0.03 2.58
C GLY A 69 5.85 -0.60 2.69
N GLY A 70 5.11 -0.32 3.76
CA GLY A 70 3.72 -0.78 3.93
C GLY A 70 3.53 -2.01 4.84
N LYS A 71 4.59 -2.49 5.49
CA LYS A 71 4.56 -3.65 6.41
C LYS A 71 3.89 -3.37 7.76
N GLY A 72 3.51 -2.12 8.05
CA GLY A 72 2.82 -1.75 9.29
C GLY A 72 3.71 -1.74 10.53
N THR A 73 5.05 -1.70 10.39
CA THR A 73 5.99 -1.79 11.52
C THR A 73 6.63 -0.47 11.93
N CYS A 74 6.63 0.54 11.05
CA CYS A 74 7.30 1.83 11.32
C CYS A 74 6.38 2.90 11.92
N GLY A 75 5.05 2.77 11.79
CA GLY A 75 4.08 3.76 12.28
C GLY A 75 4.07 5.13 11.59
N TYR A 76 4.89 5.39 10.56
CA TYR A 76 4.96 6.71 9.92
C TYR A 76 3.83 7.02 8.93
N CYS A 77 3.13 6.00 8.42
CA CYS A 77 2.15 6.12 7.33
C CYS A 77 0.80 6.73 7.79
N LYS A 78 0.80 7.66 8.75
CA LYS A 78 -0.40 8.19 9.42
C LYS A 78 -1.19 9.14 8.52
N VAL A 79 -2.50 8.91 8.43
CA VAL A 79 -3.46 9.74 7.68
C VAL A 79 -4.76 9.80 8.47
N ALA A 80 -5.41 10.97 8.48
CA ALA A 80 -6.74 11.10 9.06
C ALA A 80 -7.79 10.56 8.07
N VAL A 81 -8.59 9.59 8.48
CA VAL A 81 -9.68 9.03 7.68
C VAL A 81 -11.00 9.51 8.28
N LEU A 82 -11.66 10.43 7.59
CA LEU A 82 -12.88 11.09 8.08
C LEU A 82 -14.12 10.21 7.84
N GLU A 83 -14.18 9.56 6.68
CA GLU A 83 -15.27 8.66 6.32
C GLU A 83 -14.73 7.47 5.52
N GLY A 84 -15.34 6.29 5.71
CA GLY A 84 -14.91 5.05 5.06
C GLY A 84 -13.70 4.41 5.75
N GLY A 85 -12.95 3.57 5.02
CA GLY A 85 -11.73 2.92 5.52
C GLY A 85 -11.90 1.84 6.59
N GLY A 86 -13.12 1.60 7.07
CA GLY A 86 -13.44 0.55 8.04
C GLY A 86 -12.81 0.75 9.43
N PRO A 87 -12.96 -0.23 10.34
CA PRO A 87 -12.52 -0.11 11.72
C PRO A 87 -11.00 -0.17 11.88
N VAL A 88 -10.50 0.40 12.98
CA VAL A 88 -9.10 0.31 13.39
C VAL A 88 -8.65 -1.14 13.53
N LEU A 89 -7.67 -1.57 12.73
CA LEU A 89 -7.15 -2.94 12.78
C LEU A 89 -6.23 -3.11 13.99
N ALA A 90 -6.12 -4.35 14.49
CA ALA A 90 -5.22 -4.69 15.60
C ALA A 90 -3.74 -4.40 15.28
N THR A 91 -3.35 -4.44 14.00
CA THR A 91 -2.01 -4.11 13.53
C THR A 91 -1.66 -2.62 13.65
N GLU A 92 -2.68 -1.75 13.76
CA GLU A 92 -2.49 -0.31 13.83
C GLU A 92 -2.42 0.19 15.26
N LYS A 93 -3.15 -0.44 16.17
CA LYS A 93 -3.26 -0.04 17.58
C LYS A 93 -1.91 0.21 18.29
N PRO A 94 -0.85 -0.60 18.07
CA PRO A 94 0.45 -0.35 18.72
C PRO A 94 1.12 0.97 18.32
N HIS A 95 0.72 1.54 17.18
CA HIS A 95 1.32 2.76 16.61
C HIS A 95 0.43 4.00 16.77
N LEU A 96 -0.77 3.85 17.34
CA LEU A 96 -1.76 4.91 17.48
C LEU A 96 -1.99 5.23 18.96
N GLY A 97 -1.76 6.49 19.33
CA GLY A 97 -2.11 7.02 20.64
C GLY A 97 -3.62 7.20 20.83
N LYS A 98 -4.05 7.52 22.06
CA LYS A 98 -5.48 7.79 22.34
C LYS A 98 -5.99 8.99 21.55
N ASP A 99 -5.28 10.11 21.60
CA ASP A 99 -5.63 11.33 20.87
C ASP A 99 -5.70 11.09 19.35
N GLU A 100 -4.82 10.24 18.82
CA GLU A 100 -4.81 9.89 17.40
C GLU A 100 -6.03 9.05 17.01
N LEU A 101 -6.45 8.12 17.88
CA LEU A 101 -7.68 7.34 17.67
C LEU A 101 -8.92 8.24 17.73
N GLU A 102 -8.96 9.21 18.65
CA GLU A 102 -10.04 10.20 18.75
C GLU A 102 -10.13 11.09 17.51
N ASN A 103 -8.98 11.43 16.91
CA ASN A 103 -8.89 12.20 15.68
C ASN A 103 -9.00 11.34 14.40
N SER A 104 -9.44 10.08 14.51
CA SER A 104 -9.62 9.15 13.37
C SER A 104 -8.35 8.96 12.52
N ILE A 105 -7.19 8.98 13.16
CA ILE A 105 -5.91 8.68 12.51
C ILE A 105 -5.79 7.18 12.28
N ARG A 106 -5.35 6.81 11.09
CA ARG A 106 -5.18 5.43 10.62
C ARG A 106 -3.80 5.27 10.02
N LEU A 107 -3.26 4.05 10.01
CA LEU A 107 -2.11 3.73 9.18
C LEU A 107 -2.61 3.49 7.75
N SER A 108 -2.32 4.43 6.84
CA SER A 108 -2.70 4.34 5.43
C SER A 108 -2.25 3.04 4.75
N CYS A 109 -1.14 2.47 5.22
CA CYS A 109 -0.61 1.21 4.71
C CYS A 109 -1.41 -0.04 5.14
N GLN A 110 -2.20 0.05 6.21
CA GLN A 110 -3.05 -1.04 6.70
C GLN A 110 -4.53 -0.81 6.37
N CYS A 111 -4.94 0.44 6.15
CA CYS A 111 -6.27 0.80 5.70
C CYS A 111 -6.48 0.38 4.23
N LYS A 112 -7.52 -0.43 3.95
CA LYS A 112 -7.88 -0.87 2.60
C LYS A 112 -9.00 0.01 2.02
N VAL A 113 -8.81 0.47 0.79
CA VAL A 113 -9.79 1.30 0.08
C VAL A 113 -10.81 0.38 -0.61
N LYS A 114 -11.92 0.08 0.06
CA LYS A 114 -12.97 -0.84 -0.44
C LYS A 114 -14.28 -0.15 -0.82
N GLN A 115 -14.42 1.10 -0.44
CA GLN A 115 -15.60 1.94 -0.64
C GLN A 115 -15.13 3.39 -0.74
N ASN A 116 -16.04 4.30 -1.08
CA ASN A 116 -15.74 5.73 -1.08
C ASN A 116 -15.15 6.14 0.27
N ILE A 117 -14.06 6.90 0.22
CA ILE A 117 -13.27 7.24 1.40
C ILE A 117 -12.93 8.73 1.38
N ARG A 118 -13.11 9.40 2.51
CA ARG A 118 -12.71 10.79 2.71
C ARG A 118 -11.55 10.84 3.70
N ILE A 119 -10.49 11.52 3.32
CA ILE A 119 -9.28 11.63 4.12
C ILE A 119 -8.80 13.07 4.22
N ARG A 120 -7.98 13.34 5.24
CA ARG A 120 -7.27 14.61 5.40
C ARG A 120 -5.76 14.33 5.47
N ILE A 121 -5.00 15.05 4.65
CA ILE A 121 -3.55 14.97 4.54
C ILE A 121 -2.98 16.39 4.72
N PRO A 122 -1.93 16.58 5.53
CA PRO A 122 -1.22 17.86 5.62
C PRO A 122 -0.76 18.38 4.26
N GLU A 123 -0.90 19.69 4.02
CA GLU A 123 -0.63 20.29 2.71
C GLU A 123 0.83 20.16 2.28
N GLU A 124 1.75 20.11 3.24
CA GLU A 124 3.19 20.01 3.00
C GLU A 124 3.55 18.70 2.27
N LEU A 125 2.77 17.64 2.46
CA LEU A 125 3.02 16.35 1.84
C LEU A 125 2.69 16.33 0.33
N PHE A 126 1.89 17.27 -0.17
CA PHE A 126 1.65 17.38 -1.61
C PHE A 126 2.84 17.96 -2.38
N ASN A 127 3.76 18.64 -1.69
CA ASN A 127 4.95 19.22 -2.32
C ASN A 127 6.11 18.22 -2.44
N VAL A 128 5.96 17.00 -1.92
CA VAL A 128 6.96 15.94 -2.02
C VAL A 128 7.03 15.43 -3.46
N LYS A 129 8.25 15.29 -4.00
CA LYS A 129 8.50 14.83 -5.37
C LYS A 129 9.54 13.71 -5.38
N GLU A 130 9.39 12.80 -6.33
CA GLU A 130 10.43 11.83 -6.67
C GLU A 130 11.51 12.51 -7.51
N TYR A 131 12.77 12.26 -7.19
CA TYR A 131 13.91 12.76 -7.95
C TYR A 131 14.71 11.58 -8.50
N ALA A 132 14.97 11.59 -9.80
CA ALA A 132 15.98 10.73 -10.40
C ALA A 132 17.35 11.40 -10.25
N VAL A 133 18.27 10.75 -9.57
CA VAL A 133 19.62 11.28 -9.29
C VAL A 133 20.69 10.33 -9.82
N ILE A 134 21.81 10.88 -10.25
CA ILE A 134 22.98 10.12 -10.69
C ILE A 134 24.05 10.28 -9.62
N VAL A 135 24.60 9.16 -9.14
CA VAL A 135 25.68 9.21 -8.16
C VAL A 135 26.92 9.80 -8.84
N ASP A 136 27.31 10.98 -8.40
CA ASP A 136 28.50 11.67 -8.87
C ASP A 136 29.77 11.16 -8.17
N LYS A 137 29.71 10.91 -6.85
CA LYS A 137 30.87 10.43 -6.09
C LYS A 137 30.47 9.50 -4.95
N MET A 138 31.27 8.45 -4.74
CA MET A 138 31.18 7.55 -3.58
C MET A 138 32.55 7.45 -2.92
N GLU A 139 32.68 7.91 -1.67
CA GLU A 139 33.92 7.86 -0.88
C GLU A 139 33.75 6.92 0.32
N GLN A 140 34.70 6.01 0.52
CA GLN A 140 34.78 5.20 1.74
C GLN A 140 35.44 6.03 2.84
N LEU A 141 34.75 6.22 3.97
CA LEU A 141 35.28 6.98 5.11
C LEU A 141 35.86 6.07 6.21
N THR A 142 35.18 4.97 6.52
CA THR A 142 35.61 3.96 7.49
C THR A 142 35.35 2.56 6.94
N SER A 143 35.58 1.47 7.67
CA SER A 143 35.19 0.12 7.22
C SER A 143 33.68 -0.07 7.03
N THR A 144 32.84 0.81 7.61
CA THR A 144 31.38 0.68 7.61
C THR A 144 30.63 1.92 7.12
N ILE A 145 31.30 3.05 6.88
CA ILE A 145 30.67 4.31 6.46
C ILE A 145 31.14 4.71 5.05
N LYS A 146 30.17 5.01 4.18
CA LYS A 146 30.38 5.58 2.84
C LYS A 146 29.68 6.93 2.73
N LYS A 147 30.32 7.90 2.10
CA LYS A 147 29.75 9.17 1.70
C LYS A 147 29.30 9.09 0.23
N LEU A 148 28.05 9.44 -0.02
CA LEU A 148 27.47 9.50 -1.37
C LEU A 148 27.17 10.96 -1.73
N ARG A 149 27.59 11.39 -2.92
CA ARG A 149 27.19 12.64 -3.56
C ARG A 149 26.41 12.30 -4.82
N PHE A 150 25.25 12.92 -4.99
CA PHE A 150 24.32 12.76 -6.10
C PHE A 150 23.77 14.12 -6.52
#